data_AF-A0AAD6JIY1-F1
#
_entry.id   AF-A0AAD6JIY1-F1
#
_cell.length_a   1.000
_cell.length_b   1.000
_cell.length_c   1.000
_cell.angle_alpha   90.00
_cell.angle_beta   90.00
_cell.angle_gamma   90.00
#
_symmetry.space_group_name_H-M   'P 1'
#
loop_
_entity.id
_entity.type
_entity.pdbx_description
1 polymer ?
#
loop_
_entity_poly.entity_id
_entity_poly.type
_entity_poly.pdbx_seq_one_letter_code
_entity_poly.pdbx_strand_id
1 'polypeptide(L)'
;MDHHIVTSSALHITLILLTICKGLSGATFTFMNKCGYTVWPGILSNAGSTPLESTGFELPQGGSRSFQAPPNWSGRFWGRTGCTFDPNTGQGTCLTGDCSSNQIECNGKNAIPPATLAEFTVGSGVQDFYDVSLVDGYNLPMIVEPNGGSGSCLSTGCVTDLNQQCPAELRVDSGQACKSACEAFGSPEYCCSGAYGSPDTCKPSVYSEMFKAACPRSYSYAYDDPTSTFTCTGADYVITFCPSLTSQKSARDIPPPASTRNGSETGSGEGLVGTDTSWLPNYLTGDSPSACSCSVWLFTLILSTISCLLLSLVHL
;
A
#
# COMPACT_ATOMS: atom_id res chain seq x y z
N MET A 1 53.41 10.60 -19.09
CA MET A 1 52.70 9.32 -18.88
C MET A 1 51.66 9.42 -17.77
N ASP A 2 51.84 10.32 -16.80
CA ASP A 2 50.93 10.45 -15.64
C ASP A 2 49.54 11.05 -15.96
N HIS A 3 49.43 11.98 -16.92
CA HIS A 3 48.13 12.58 -17.28
C HIS A 3 47.12 11.59 -17.87
N HIS A 4 47.57 10.56 -18.59
CA HIS A 4 46.70 9.51 -19.15
C HIS A 4 46.20 8.53 -18.09
N ILE A 5 46.96 8.34 -17.00
CA ILE A 5 46.60 7.45 -15.89
C ILE A 5 45.50 8.09 -15.02
N VAL A 6 45.58 9.40 -14.80
CA VAL A 6 44.61 10.15 -13.99
C VAL A 6 43.25 10.26 -14.69
N THR A 7 43.23 10.53 -15.99
CA THR A 7 41.98 10.63 -16.78
C THR A 7 41.27 9.28 -16.92
N SER A 8 42.03 8.20 -17.12
CA SER A 8 41.48 6.83 -17.16
C SER A 8 40.83 6.45 -15.83
N SER A 9 41.48 6.73 -14.70
CA SER A 9 40.98 6.39 -13.36
C SER A 9 39.67 7.12 -13.01
N ALA A 10 39.55 8.40 -13.38
CA ALA A 10 38.33 9.20 -13.14
C ALA A 10 37.12 8.70 -13.96
N LEU A 11 37.35 8.26 -15.21
CA LEU A 11 36.32 7.67 -16.06
C LEU A 11 35.80 6.33 -15.50
N HIS A 12 36.69 5.48 -14.96
CA HIS A 12 36.30 4.21 -14.35
C HIS A 12 35.50 4.43 -13.06
N ILE A 13 35.90 5.39 -12.21
CA ILE A 13 35.14 5.73 -10.99
C ILE A 13 33.75 6.29 -11.34
N THR A 14 33.65 7.15 -12.37
CA THR A 14 32.38 7.70 -12.82
C THR A 14 31.46 6.63 -13.41
N LEU A 15 32.02 5.70 -14.19
CA LEU A 15 31.27 4.56 -14.75
C LEU A 15 30.80 3.59 -13.66
N ILE A 16 31.62 3.36 -12.62
CA ILE A 16 31.25 2.55 -11.45
C ILE A 16 30.16 3.25 -10.61
N LEU A 17 30.21 4.57 -10.41
CA LEU A 17 29.12 5.30 -9.74
C LEU A 17 27.82 5.31 -10.57
N LEU A 18 27.92 5.42 -11.90
CA LEU A 18 26.77 5.34 -12.81
C LEU A 18 26.13 3.94 -12.81
N THR A 19 26.91 2.87 -12.66
CA THR A 19 26.38 1.50 -12.54
C THR A 19 25.79 1.22 -11.15
N ILE A 20 26.28 1.86 -10.09
CA ILE A 20 25.70 1.79 -8.73
C ILE A 20 24.37 2.56 -8.62
N CYS A 21 24.15 3.62 -9.43
CA CYS A 21 22.88 4.36 -9.48
C CYS A 21 21.78 3.68 -10.34
N LYS A 22 21.94 2.43 -10.79
CA LYS A 22 20.76 1.64 -11.21
C LYS A 22 19.97 1.30 -9.95
N GLY A 23 19.02 2.17 -9.62
CA GLY A 23 18.24 2.15 -8.39
C GLY A 23 17.74 0.75 -8.06
N LEU A 24 18.08 0.30 -6.85
CA LEU A 24 17.33 -0.73 -6.14
C LEU A 24 15.92 -0.17 -5.95
N SER A 25 15.02 -0.44 -6.89
CA SER A 25 13.65 0.10 -6.85
C SER A 25 12.85 -0.66 -5.79
N GLY A 26 12.86 -0.14 -4.57
CA GLY A 26 11.90 -0.50 -3.52
C GLY A 26 10.57 0.23 -3.73
N ALA A 27 9.74 0.23 -2.71
CA ALA A 27 8.47 0.94 -2.70
C ALA A 27 8.30 1.74 -1.41
N THR A 28 7.70 2.92 -1.50
CA THR A 28 7.26 3.71 -0.34
C THR A 28 5.84 3.33 0.01
N PHE A 29 5.61 2.90 1.25
CA PHE A 29 4.27 2.67 1.78
C PHE A 29 3.85 3.86 2.64
N THR A 30 2.78 4.55 2.27
CA THR A 30 2.22 5.68 3.02
C THR A 30 0.90 5.27 3.66
N PHE A 31 0.86 5.26 4.99
CA PHE A 31 -0.32 4.96 5.78
C PHE A 31 -1.10 6.23 6.04
N MET A 32 -2.41 6.22 5.80
CA MET A 32 -3.31 7.33 6.08
C MET A 32 -4.47 6.87 6.94
N ASN A 33 -4.72 7.55 8.07
CA ASN A 33 -5.89 7.29 8.89
C ASN A 33 -6.98 8.32 8.60
N LYS A 34 -8.04 7.91 7.91
CA LYS A 34 -9.25 8.71 7.68
C LYS A 34 -10.42 8.28 8.59
N CYS A 35 -10.18 7.37 9.53
CA CYS A 35 -11.17 6.99 10.53
C CYS A 35 -11.42 8.16 11.50
N GLY A 36 -12.60 8.20 12.12
CA GLY A 36 -12.94 9.16 13.19
C GLY A 36 -12.28 8.83 14.54
N TYR A 37 -11.25 7.99 14.56
CA TYR A 37 -10.58 7.48 15.75
C TYR A 37 -9.14 7.09 15.43
N THR A 38 -8.29 6.97 16.45
CA THR A 38 -6.90 6.48 16.31
C THR A 38 -6.88 5.01 15.90
N VAL A 39 -6.01 4.70 14.94
CA VAL A 39 -5.69 3.33 14.52
C VAL A 39 -4.24 3.06 14.93
N TRP A 40 -3.92 1.83 15.29
CA TRP A 40 -2.54 1.41 15.53
C TRP A 40 -2.11 0.42 14.46
N PRO A 41 -1.51 0.85 13.34
CA PRO A 41 -1.10 -0.08 12.31
C PRO A 41 -0.09 -1.11 12.85
N GLY A 42 -0.21 -2.33 12.35
CA GLY A 42 0.78 -3.39 12.52
C GLY A 42 1.46 -3.70 11.19
N ILE A 43 2.73 -4.06 11.26
CA ILE A 43 3.57 -4.38 10.10
C ILE A 43 4.26 -5.72 10.38
N LEU A 44 4.13 -6.65 9.44
CA LEU A 44 4.84 -7.92 9.45
C LEU A 44 5.58 -8.12 8.13
N SER A 45 6.90 -8.08 8.17
CA SER A 45 7.74 -8.60 7.08
C SER A 45 7.69 -10.14 7.08
N ASN A 46 7.53 -10.74 5.90
CA ASN A 46 7.56 -12.20 5.75
C ASN A 46 8.98 -12.76 5.98
N ALA A 47 9.05 -14.07 6.23
CA ALA A 47 10.33 -14.76 6.38
C ALA A 47 11.24 -14.51 5.16
N GLY A 48 12.49 -14.11 5.42
CA GLY A 48 13.46 -13.76 4.37
C GLY A 48 13.38 -12.32 3.86
N SER A 49 12.36 -11.55 4.24
CA SER A 49 12.30 -10.11 3.95
C SER A 49 12.94 -9.29 5.07
N THR A 50 13.61 -8.20 4.71
CA THR A 50 14.18 -7.26 5.70
C THR A 50 13.04 -6.61 6.50
N PRO A 51 13.13 -6.55 7.84
CA PRO A 51 12.20 -5.76 8.66
C PRO A 51 12.19 -4.29 8.23
N LEU A 52 11.00 -3.67 8.24
CA LEU A 52 10.89 -2.21 8.12
C LEU A 52 11.33 -1.53 9.43
N GLU A 53 11.43 -0.20 9.41
CA GLU A 53 11.86 0.61 10.57
C GLU A 53 11.00 0.37 11.84
N SER A 54 9.73 0.01 11.65
CA SER A 54 8.79 -0.30 12.74
C SER A 54 7.92 -1.51 12.34
N THR A 55 7.48 -2.24 13.36
CA THR A 55 6.50 -3.34 13.28
C THR A 55 5.12 -2.92 13.79
N GLY A 56 4.98 -1.73 14.36
CA GLY A 56 3.69 -1.16 14.75
C GLY A 56 3.81 0.23 15.36
N PHE A 57 2.80 1.06 15.15
CA PHE A 57 2.82 2.47 15.59
C PHE A 57 1.42 3.01 15.85
N GLU A 58 1.33 4.15 16.54
CA GLU A 58 0.08 4.90 16.68
C GLU A 58 -0.11 5.84 15.50
N LEU A 59 -1.31 5.84 14.91
CA LEU A 59 -1.69 6.72 13.82
C LEU A 59 -2.99 7.47 14.19
N PRO A 60 -2.89 8.70 14.72
CA PRO A 60 -4.03 9.52 15.10
C PRO A 60 -4.98 9.80 13.91
N GLN A 61 -6.21 10.22 14.21
CA GLN A 61 -7.17 10.66 13.18
C GLN A 61 -6.56 11.73 12.26
N GLY A 62 -6.68 11.54 10.95
CA GLY A 62 -6.10 12.42 9.93
C GLY A 62 -4.59 12.30 9.77
N GLY A 63 -3.93 11.47 10.58
CA GLY A 63 -2.49 11.27 10.56
C GLY A 63 -2.02 10.50 9.32
N SER A 64 -0.74 10.70 8.99
CA SER A 64 -0.05 9.98 7.94
C SER A 64 1.36 9.59 8.38
N ARG A 65 1.86 8.43 7.94
CA ARG A 65 3.25 7.99 8.15
C ARG A 65 3.71 7.12 6.97
N SER A 66 4.95 7.31 6.53
CA SER A 66 5.52 6.54 5.43
C SER A 66 6.69 5.66 5.85
N PHE A 67 6.88 4.56 5.12
CA PHE A 67 7.99 3.62 5.30
C PHE A 67 8.57 3.25 3.95
N GLN A 68 9.90 3.15 3.89
CA GLN A 68 10.60 2.64 2.71
C GLN A 68 10.79 1.13 2.83
N ALA A 69 10.25 0.38 1.88
CA ALA A 69 10.55 -1.03 1.74
C ALA A 69 11.66 -1.26 0.71
N PRO A 70 12.61 -2.18 0.97
CA PRO A 70 13.62 -2.56 -0.02
C PRO A 70 12.99 -3.35 -1.18
N PRO A 71 13.70 -3.49 -2.32
CA PRO A 71 13.28 -4.43 -3.36
C PRO A 71 13.20 -5.85 -2.82
N ASN A 72 12.33 -6.68 -3.41
CA ASN A 72 12.03 -8.05 -2.96
C ASN A 72 11.41 -8.15 -1.56
N TRP A 73 10.94 -7.03 -0.99
CA TRP A 73 10.22 -7.07 0.28
C TRP A 73 8.84 -7.71 0.10
N SER A 74 8.52 -8.66 0.96
CA SER A 74 7.18 -9.23 1.07
C SER A 74 6.72 -9.14 2.51
N GLY A 75 5.44 -8.85 2.70
CA GLY A 75 4.86 -8.70 4.02
C GLY A 75 3.42 -8.24 3.96
N ARG A 76 2.90 -7.87 5.12
CA ARG A 76 1.52 -7.45 5.28
C ARG A 76 1.37 -6.35 6.32
N PHE A 77 0.28 -5.63 6.18
CA PHE A 77 -0.12 -4.53 7.03
C PHE A 77 -1.56 -4.69 7.47
N TRP A 78 -1.89 -4.19 8.66
CA TRP A 78 -3.27 -4.15 9.16
C TRP A 78 -3.45 -2.98 10.12
N GLY A 79 -4.70 -2.64 10.44
CA GLY A 79 -5.03 -1.65 11.46
C GLY A 79 -5.55 -2.31 12.72
N ARG A 80 -5.04 -1.93 13.89
CA ARG A 80 -5.61 -2.30 15.19
C ARG A 80 -6.53 -1.21 15.71
N THR A 81 -7.61 -1.60 16.41
CA THR A 81 -8.59 -0.66 16.97
C THR A 81 -8.87 -0.93 18.45
N GLY A 82 -9.35 0.11 19.15
CA GLY A 82 -9.69 0.01 20.57
C GLY A 82 -8.48 -0.29 21.46
N CYS A 83 -7.29 0.15 21.06
CA CYS A 83 -6.08 -0.14 21.81
C CYS A 83 -5.97 0.71 23.06
N THR A 84 -5.49 0.10 24.15
CA THR A 84 -5.15 0.79 25.40
C THR A 84 -3.75 0.38 25.80
N PHE A 85 -2.81 1.33 25.79
CA PHE A 85 -1.44 1.14 26.24
C PHE A 85 -1.18 1.98 27.49
N ASP A 86 -0.65 1.36 28.53
CA ASP A 86 -0.25 2.04 29.75
C ASP A 86 0.93 2.98 29.44
N PRO A 87 0.83 4.28 29.78
CA PRO A 87 1.83 5.28 29.39
C PRO A 87 3.16 5.13 30.14
N ASN A 88 3.20 4.40 31.25
CA ASN A 88 4.42 4.22 32.05
C ASN A 88 5.23 3.00 31.60
N THR A 89 4.53 1.96 31.15
CA THR A 89 5.12 0.65 30.80
C THR A 89 5.13 0.40 29.30
N GLY A 90 4.32 1.12 28.52
CA GLY A 90 4.08 0.86 27.10
C GLY A 90 3.32 -0.44 26.82
N GLN A 91 2.80 -1.10 27.87
CA GLN A 91 2.13 -2.38 27.77
C GLN A 91 0.63 -2.22 27.55
N GLY A 92 0.03 -3.12 26.77
CA GLY A 92 -1.36 -2.98 26.39
C GLY A 92 -1.83 -3.97 25.34
N THR A 93 -3.11 -3.86 25.00
CA THR A 93 -3.78 -4.72 24.03
C THR A 93 -4.77 -3.90 23.21
N CYS A 94 -5.18 -4.48 22.08
CA CYS A 94 -6.22 -3.96 21.20
C CYS A 94 -7.44 -4.87 21.18
N LEU A 95 -8.60 -4.31 20.87
CA LEU A 95 -9.85 -5.07 20.72
C LEU A 95 -9.85 -5.89 19.44
N THR A 96 -9.35 -5.30 18.33
CA THR A 96 -9.29 -5.98 17.04
C THR A 96 -7.89 -5.90 16.44
N GLY A 97 -7.49 -6.95 15.72
CA GLY A 97 -6.19 -7.05 15.06
C GLY A 97 -4.98 -7.07 16.00
N ASP A 98 -5.19 -7.26 17.31
CA ASP A 98 -4.09 -7.30 18.29
C ASP A 98 -3.02 -8.31 17.87
N CYS A 99 -1.74 -8.01 18.08
CA CYS A 99 -0.65 -8.90 17.70
C CYS A 99 -0.03 -9.65 18.87
N SER A 100 -0.61 -9.58 20.07
CA SER A 100 -0.17 -10.22 21.31
C SER A 100 1.28 -9.94 21.72
N SER A 101 1.89 -8.87 21.21
CA SER A 101 3.22 -8.43 21.63
C SER A 101 3.20 -7.77 23.01
N ASN A 102 2.01 -7.41 23.52
CA ASN A 102 1.81 -6.57 24.69
C ASN A 102 2.48 -5.19 24.54
N GLN A 103 2.65 -4.71 23.31
CA GLN A 103 3.33 -3.45 22.98
C GLN A 103 2.71 -2.83 21.71
N ILE A 104 2.99 -1.55 21.46
CA ILE A 104 2.66 -0.92 20.18
C ILE A 104 3.39 -1.62 19.03
N GLU A 105 4.67 -1.95 19.20
CA GLU A 105 5.44 -2.74 18.23
C GLU A 105 4.95 -4.21 18.23
N CYS A 106 4.72 -4.79 17.04
CA CYS A 106 4.27 -6.18 16.91
C CYS A 106 5.39 -7.22 16.94
N ASN A 107 6.65 -6.80 16.85
CA ASN A 107 7.84 -7.64 17.09
C ASN A 107 7.84 -8.95 16.29
N GLY A 108 7.45 -8.87 15.01
CA GLY A 108 7.38 -10.03 14.11
C GLY A 108 6.18 -10.96 14.33
N LYS A 109 5.22 -10.57 15.19
CA LYS A 109 3.95 -11.28 15.35
C LYS A 109 2.91 -10.80 14.35
N ASN A 110 2.05 -11.72 13.91
CA ASN A 110 0.93 -11.42 13.04
C ASN A 110 -0.26 -10.84 13.83
N ALA A 111 -1.22 -10.26 13.12
CA ALA A 111 -2.53 -9.95 13.68
C ALA A 111 -3.21 -11.24 14.21
N ILE A 112 -3.92 -11.13 15.32
CA ILE A 112 -4.92 -12.09 15.74
C ILE A 112 -6.21 -11.76 14.99
N PRO A 113 -6.74 -12.69 14.17
CA PRO A 113 -7.99 -12.49 13.46
C PRO A 113 -9.18 -12.22 14.41
N PRO A 114 -10.20 -11.47 13.98
CA PRO A 114 -10.37 -10.90 12.64
C PRO A 114 -9.56 -9.63 12.36
N ALA A 115 -8.95 -9.56 11.17
CA ALA A 115 -8.25 -8.37 10.69
C ALA A 115 -8.28 -8.26 9.16
N THR A 116 -8.60 -7.07 8.65
CA THR A 116 -8.40 -6.75 7.23
C THR A 116 -6.92 -6.55 6.97
N LEU A 117 -6.38 -7.26 5.98
CA LEU A 117 -4.96 -7.25 5.65
C LEU A 117 -4.71 -6.55 4.32
N ALA A 118 -3.64 -5.78 4.21
CA ALA A 118 -3.03 -5.42 2.93
C ALA A 118 -1.75 -6.23 2.76
N GLU A 119 -1.65 -7.00 1.70
CA GLU A 119 -0.56 -7.94 1.44
C GLU A 119 0.24 -7.49 0.23
N PHE A 120 1.56 -7.66 0.30
CA PHE A 120 2.48 -7.16 -0.74
C PHE A 120 3.63 -8.13 -0.99
N THR A 121 4.05 -8.16 -2.26
CA THR A 121 5.34 -8.66 -2.72
C THR A 121 5.90 -7.63 -3.69
N VAL A 122 6.89 -6.87 -3.26
CA VAL A 122 7.57 -5.82 -4.02
C VAL A 122 8.64 -6.46 -4.90
N GLY A 123 8.55 -6.27 -6.21
CA GLY A 123 9.51 -6.77 -7.18
C GLY A 123 10.83 -6.00 -7.15
N SER A 124 11.90 -6.63 -7.61
CA SER A 124 13.19 -5.96 -7.87
C SER A 124 13.37 -5.72 -9.37
N GLY A 125 12.73 -4.66 -9.89
CA GLY A 125 12.70 -4.37 -11.33
C GLY A 125 11.77 -5.31 -12.12
N VAL A 126 10.94 -6.07 -11.40
CA VAL A 126 9.80 -6.82 -11.92
C VAL A 126 8.52 -6.27 -11.31
N GLN A 127 7.39 -6.88 -11.67
CA GLN A 127 6.08 -6.49 -11.20
C GLN A 127 5.89 -6.80 -9.71
N ASP A 128 5.29 -5.85 -8.99
CA ASP A 128 4.79 -6.03 -7.64
C ASP A 128 3.44 -6.77 -7.68
N PHE A 129 3.16 -7.54 -6.63
CA PHE A 129 1.86 -8.14 -6.37
C PHE A 129 1.31 -7.59 -5.07
N TYR A 130 0.06 -7.17 -5.08
CA TYR A 130 -0.60 -6.63 -3.88
C TYR A 130 -2.10 -6.87 -3.90
N ASP A 131 -2.68 -6.93 -2.72
CA ASP A 131 -4.10 -7.14 -2.51
C ASP A 131 -4.54 -6.62 -1.14
N VAL A 132 -5.85 -6.49 -0.97
CA VAL A 132 -6.48 -6.43 0.36
C VAL A 132 -7.24 -7.74 0.56
N SER A 133 -6.99 -8.38 1.69
CA SER A 133 -7.47 -9.71 2.01
C SER A 133 -8.37 -9.71 3.24
N LEU A 134 -9.48 -10.42 3.10
CA LEU A 134 -10.49 -10.69 4.13
C LEU A 134 -10.51 -12.17 4.54
N VAL A 135 -9.49 -12.94 4.12
CA VAL A 135 -9.31 -14.36 4.47
C VAL A 135 -9.25 -14.53 6.00
N ASP A 136 -8.57 -13.60 6.66
CA ASP A 136 -8.44 -13.52 8.12
C ASP A 136 -9.56 -12.65 8.74
N GLY A 137 -10.67 -12.45 8.03
CA GLY A 137 -11.80 -11.65 8.52
C GLY A 137 -11.69 -10.16 8.19
N TYR A 138 -12.55 -9.38 8.85
CA TYR A 138 -12.68 -7.94 8.65
C TYR A 138 -12.80 -7.23 10.00
N ASN A 139 -12.12 -6.10 10.17
CA ASN A 139 -12.31 -5.25 11.34
C ASN A 139 -12.56 -3.77 10.99
N LEU A 140 -11.93 -3.25 9.94
CA LEU A 140 -12.11 -1.87 9.50
C LEU A 140 -11.90 -1.70 7.99
N PRO A 141 -12.52 -0.67 7.36
CA PRO A 141 -12.41 -0.47 5.92
C PRO A 141 -10.98 -0.06 5.53
N MET A 142 -10.48 -0.62 4.43
CA MET A 142 -9.12 -0.39 3.97
C MET A 142 -9.07 -0.35 2.44
N ILE A 143 -8.27 0.57 1.89
CA ILE A 143 -7.92 0.58 0.47
C ILE A 143 -6.41 0.76 0.30
N VAL A 144 -5.86 0.09 -0.70
CA VAL A 144 -4.51 0.26 -1.23
C VAL A 144 -4.61 0.91 -2.60
N GLU A 145 -3.92 2.03 -2.78
CA GLU A 145 -3.87 2.79 -4.01
C GLU A 145 -2.42 2.94 -4.46
N PRO A 146 -2.02 2.37 -5.62
CA PRO A 146 -0.72 2.63 -6.21
C PRO A 146 -0.59 4.11 -6.59
N ASN A 147 0.58 4.68 -6.39
CA ASN A 147 0.94 6.03 -6.78
C ASN A 147 2.10 5.98 -7.79
N GLY A 148 1.81 6.38 -9.03
CA GLY A 148 2.74 6.22 -10.15
C GLY A 148 2.81 4.78 -10.67
N GLY A 149 4.00 4.36 -11.07
CA GLY A 149 4.25 3.06 -11.68
C GLY A 149 3.65 2.87 -13.07
N SER A 150 3.72 1.62 -13.55
CA SER A 150 3.23 1.20 -14.87
C SER A 150 2.64 -0.20 -14.83
N GLY A 151 1.73 -0.49 -15.77
CA GLY A 151 0.95 -1.73 -15.80
C GLY A 151 -0.51 -1.48 -15.45
N SER A 152 -1.16 -2.43 -14.76
CA SER A 152 -2.57 -2.28 -14.39
C SER A 152 -2.77 -1.26 -13.27
N CYS A 153 -1.95 -1.33 -12.21
CA CYS A 153 -1.86 -0.37 -11.12
C CYS A 153 -3.21 0.05 -10.55
N LEU A 154 -4.14 -0.90 -10.41
CA LEU A 154 -5.48 -0.62 -9.95
C LEU A 154 -5.57 -0.71 -8.43
N SER A 155 -6.39 0.15 -7.82
CA SER A 155 -6.62 0.11 -6.37
C SER A 155 -7.30 -1.18 -5.92
N THR A 156 -7.04 -1.63 -4.70
CA THR A 156 -7.63 -2.85 -4.10
C THR A 156 -8.11 -2.56 -2.69
N GLY A 157 -9.19 -3.19 -2.24
CA GLY A 157 -9.75 -2.84 -0.95
C GLY A 157 -11.23 -3.10 -0.72
N CYS A 158 -11.61 -2.84 0.52
CA CYS A 158 -12.93 -2.99 1.06
C CYS A 158 -13.33 -1.67 1.73
N VAL A 159 -14.14 -0.86 1.02
CA VAL A 159 -14.62 0.45 1.50
C VAL A 159 -15.95 0.36 2.24
N THR A 160 -16.66 -0.76 2.04
CA THR A 160 -17.94 -1.06 2.70
C THR A 160 -17.68 -1.40 4.16
N ASP A 161 -18.50 -0.87 5.07
CA ASP A 161 -18.45 -1.31 6.47
C ASP A 161 -19.11 -2.70 6.63
N LEU A 162 -18.31 -3.75 6.47
CA LEU A 162 -18.74 -5.15 6.58
C LEU A 162 -19.26 -5.49 7.98
N ASN A 163 -18.85 -4.76 9.02
CA ASN A 163 -19.32 -4.99 10.38
C ASN A 163 -20.84 -4.80 10.52
N GLN A 164 -21.44 -3.88 9.74
CA GLN A 164 -22.90 -3.65 9.72
C GLN A 164 -23.69 -4.81 9.12
N GLN A 165 -23.04 -5.62 8.28
CA GLN A 165 -23.64 -6.73 7.55
C GLN A 165 -23.17 -8.09 8.08
N CYS A 166 -22.34 -8.09 9.13
CA CYS A 166 -21.74 -9.29 9.68
C CYS A 166 -22.83 -10.21 10.30
N PRO A 167 -22.95 -11.47 9.81
CA PRO A 167 -23.83 -12.47 10.38
C PRO A 167 -23.55 -12.67 11.87
N ALA A 168 -24.58 -13.05 12.62
CA ALA A 168 -24.48 -13.15 14.08
C ALA A 168 -23.41 -14.14 14.53
N GLU A 169 -23.28 -15.25 13.81
CA GLU A 169 -22.32 -16.33 14.01
C GLU A 169 -20.86 -15.95 13.69
N LEU A 170 -20.63 -14.87 12.96
CA LEU A 170 -19.28 -14.37 12.63
C LEU A 170 -18.88 -13.12 13.46
N ARG A 171 -19.83 -12.54 14.21
CA ARG A 171 -19.66 -11.25 14.87
C ARG A 171 -18.74 -11.33 16.09
N VAL A 172 -17.88 -10.33 16.25
CA VAL A 172 -17.00 -10.15 17.43
C VAL A 172 -17.33 -8.84 18.14
N ASP A 173 -17.23 -8.85 19.48
CA ASP A 173 -17.31 -7.67 20.37
C ASP A 173 -18.39 -6.65 19.97
N SER A 174 -19.66 -7.04 20.12
CA SER A 174 -20.83 -6.21 19.79
C SER A 174 -20.86 -5.65 18.35
N GLY A 175 -20.13 -6.26 17.41
CA GLY A 175 -20.08 -5.83 16.01
C GLY A 175 -18.89 -4.94 15.66
N GLN A 176 -17.79 -5.00 16.43
CA GLN A 176 -16.57 -4.25 16.12
C GLN A 176 -15.69 -4.95 15.07
N ALA A 177 -15.89 -6.24 14.85
CA ALA A 177 -15.23 -7.00 13.79
C ALA A 177 -16.09 -8.20 13.33
N CYS A 178 -15.72 -8.78 12.19
CA CYS A 178 -16.36 -9.92 11.56
C CYS A 178 -15.33 -10.99 11.22
N LYS A 179 -15.47 -12.17 11.81
CA LYS A 179 -14.66 -13.35 11.49
C LYS A 179 -14.90 -13.80 10.06
N SER A 180 -13.87 -14.35 9.42
CA SER A 180 -14.10 -15.22 8.27
C SER A 180 -14.72 -16.56 8.73
N ALA A 181 -15.24 -17.34 7.79
CA ALA A 181 -15.77 -18.66 8.12
C ALA A 181 -14.68 -19.61 8.64
N CYS A 182 -13.44 -19.51 8.15
CA CYS A 182 -12.32 -20.30 8.67
C CYS A 182 -12.11 -20.00 10.16
N GLU A 183 -12.05 -18.73 10.54
CA GLU A 183 -11.84 -18.32 11.93
C GLU A 183 -13.02 -18.62 12.86
N ALA A 184 -14.23 -18.67 12.32
CA ALA A 184 -15.41 -19.00 13.11
C ALA A 184 -15.57 -20.52 13.33
N PHE A 185 -15.29 -21.33 12.32
CA PHE A 185 -15.67 -22.75 12.31
C PHE A 185 -14.49 -23.72 12.27
N GLY A 186 -13.32 -23.29 11.79
CA GLY A 186 -12.10 -24.11 11.70
C GLY A 186 -12.20 -25.33 10.79
N SER A 187 -13.25 -25.44 9.96
CA SER A 187 -13.45 -26.61 9.11
C SER A 187 -12.51 -26.58 7.90
N PRO A 188 -12.04 -27.74 7.41
CA PRO A 188 -11.15 -27.82 6.26
C PRO A 188 -11.70 -27.13 5.00
N GLU A 189 -13.02 -27.16 4.79
CA GLU A 189 -13.73 -26.51 3.69
C GLU A 189 -13.56 -25.00 3.71
N TYR A 190 -13.68 -24.37 4.89
CA TYR A 190 -13.56 -22.91 5.03
C TYR A 190 -12.11 -22.45 5.07
N CYS A 191 -11.23 -23.27 5.63
CA CYS A 191 -9.81 -22.97 5.77
C CYS A 191 -8.95 -23.44 4.59
N CYS A 192 -9.57 -24.02 3.55
CA CYS A 192 -8.90 -24.59 2.40
C CYS A 192 -7.69 -25.46 2.77
N SER A 193 -7.93 -26.44 3.66
CA SER A 193 -6.87 -27.30 4.19
C SER A 193 -7.19 -28.79 3.98
N GLY A 194 -6.19 -29.65 4.13
CA GLY A 194 -6.34 -31.10 3.95
C GLY A 194 -6.86 -31.44 2.55
N ALA A 195 -8.03 -32.10 2.48
CA ALA A 195 -8.68 -32.45 1.21
C ALA A 195 -9.11 -31.23 0.37
N TYR A 196 -9.22 -30.06 0.99
CA TYR A 196 -9.60 -28.78 0.37
C TYR A 196 -8.38 -27.88 0.11
N GLY A 197 -7.16 -28.43 0.16
CA GLY A 197 -5.91 -27.68 -0.03
C GLY A 197 -5.57 -27.31 -1.48
N SER A 198 -6.55 -27.21 -2.37
CA SER A 198 -6.34 -26.74 -3.73
C SER A 198 -7.53 -25.90 -4.23
N PRO A 199 -7.34 -25.02 -5.22
CA PRO A 199 -8.44 -24.26 -5.85
C PRO A 199 -9.54 -25.15 -6.46
N ASP A 200 -9.17 -26.37 -6.88
CA ASP A 200 -10.11 -27.33 -7.46
C ASP A 200 -11.06 -27.92 -6.41
N THR A 201 -10.61 -28.04 -5.16
CA THR A 201 -11.39 -28.66 -4.08
C THR A 201 -11.98 -27.65 -3.09
N CYS A 202 -11.32 -26.54 -2.79
CA CYS A 202 -11.89 -25.48 -1.97
C CYS A 202 -12.79 -24.56 -2.80
N LYS A 203 -14.11 -24.58 -2.53
CA LYS A 203 -15.08 -23.75 -3.25
C LYS A 203 -15.53 -22.57 -2.39
N PRO A 204 -15.98 -21.47 -3.01
CA PRO A 204 -16.60 -20.37 -2.28
C PRO A 204 -17.73 -20.89 -1.41
N SER A 205 -17.81 -20.35 -0.19
CA SER A 205 -18.92 -20.57 0.73
C SER A 205 -19.88 -19.38 0.70
N VAL A 206 -21.06 -19.54 1.29
CA VAL A 206 -22.02 -18.43 1.48
C VAL A 206 -21.40 -17.24 2.23
N TYR A 207 -20.43 -17.49 3.12
CA TYR A 207 -19.76 -16.44 3.88
C TYR A 207 -18.72 -15.69 3.05
N SER A 208 -17.89 -16.42 2.27
CA SER A 208 -16.91 -15.78 1.38
C SER A 208 -17.60 -15.04 0.24
N GLU A 209 -18.68 -15.58 -0.31
CA GLU A 209 -19.51 -14.89 -1.31
C GLU A 209 -20.11 -13.59 -0.76
N MET A 210 -20.53 -13.56 0.51
CA MET A 210 -21.00 -12.33 1.17
C MET A 210 -19.88 -11.28 1.28
N PHE A 211 -18.67 -11.69 1.71
CA PHE A 211 -17.52 -10.79 1.77
C PHE A 211 -17.14 -10.26 0.39
N LYS A 212 -17.14 -11.13 -0.64
CA LYS A 212 -16.85 -10.76 -2.02
C LYS A 212 -17.91 -9.82 -2.60
N ALA A 213 -19.19 -10.04 -2.31
CA ALA A 213 -20.27 -9.17 -2.76
C ALA A 213 -20.15 -7.76 -2.16
N ALA A 214 -19.78 -7.66 -0.87
CA ALA A 214 -19.57 -6.37 -0.22
C ALA A 214 -18.28 -5.68 -0.68
N CYS A 215 -17.24 -6.45 -0.97
CA CYS A 215 -15.90 -5.98 -1.31
C CYS A 215 -15.32 -6.75 -2.51
N PRO A 216 -15.79 -6.44 -3.75
CA PRO A 216 -15.46 -7.22 -4.95
C PRO A 216 -13.97 -7.20 -5.32
N ARG A 217 -13.24 -6.19 -4.85
CA ARG A 217 -11.81 -5.97 -5.12
C ARG A 217 -10.92 -6.44 -3.96
N SER A 218 -11.40 -7.38 -3.15
CA SER A 218 -10.63 -7.99 -2.07
C SER A 218 -10.72 -9.51 -2.16
N TYR A 219 -9.70 -10.19 -1.63
CA TYR A 219 -9.76 -11.62 -1.38
C TYR A 219 -10.80 -11.92 -0.30
N SER A 220 -11.71 -12.83 -0.58
CA SER A 220 -12.76 -13.25 0.36
C SER A 220 -12.50 -14.62 1.01
N TYR A 221 -11.63 -15.44 0.40
CA TYR A 221 -11.14 -16.72 0.92
C TYR A 221 -9.81 -17.09 0.24
N ALA A 222 -9.13 -18.15 0.73
CA ALA A 222 -7.74 -18.46 0.38
C ALA A 222 -7.48 -18.73 -1.12
N TYR A 223 -8.47 -19.22 -1.86
CA TYR A 223 -8.37 -19.47 -3.31
C TYR A 223 -9.37 -18.65 -4.11
N ASP A 224 -9.71 -17.44 -3.64
CA ASP A 224 -10.51 -16.49 -4.42
C ASP A 224 -9.87 -16.24 -5.79
N ASP A 225 -10.71 -15.81 -6.73
CA ASP A 225 -10.32 -15.70 -8.12
C ASP A 225 -9.20 -14.64 -8.33
N PRO A 226 -8.50 -14.71 -9.48
CA PRO A 226 -7.42 -13.78 -9.80
C PRO A 226 -7.84 -12.31 -9.90
N THR A 227 -9.13 -11.96 -9.83
CA THR A 227 -9.58 -10.55 -9.80
C THR A 227 -9.20 -9.84 -8.49
N SER A 228 -8.71 -10.60 -7.50
CA SER A 228 -8.34 -10.10 -6.18
C SER A 228 -6.84 -9.81 -6.04
N THR A 229 -5.99 -10.29 -6.96
CA THR A 229 -4.55 -9.92 -7.01
C THR A 229 -4.33 -8.80 -8.01
N PHE A 230 -3.66 -7.75 -7.56
CA PHE A 230 -3.34 -6.60 -8.39
C PHE A 230 -1.85 -6.47 -8.57
N THR A 231 -1.49 -5.81 -9.66
CA THR A 231 -0.09 -5.74 -10.06
C THR A 231 0.30 -4.37 -10.59
N CYS A 232 1.51 -3.96 -10.27
CA CYS A 232 2.06 -2.67 -10.70
C CYS A 232 3.59 -2.74 -10.71
N THR A 233 4.25 -1.99 -11.57
CA THR A 233 5.71 -1.97 -11.65
C THR A 233 6.22 -0.59 -11.30
N GLY A 234 7.07 -0.49 -10.28
CA GLY A 234 7.75 0.74 -9.89
C GLY A 234 6.81 1.81 -9.31
N ALA A 235 5.84 1.40 -8.50
CA ALA A 235 4.93 2.30 -7.80
C ALA A 235 5.30 2.44 -6.32
N ASP A 236 4.91 3.57 -5.76
CA ASP A 236 4.67 3.70 -4.33
C ASP A 236 3.22 3.34 -4.01
N TYR A 237 2.87 3.17 -2.74
CA TYR A 237 1.52 2.73 -2.35
C TYR A 237 0.98 3.54 -1.18
N VAL A 238 -0.28 3.91 -1.27
CA VAL A 238 -1.03 4.57 -0.19
C VAL A 238 -2.01 3.57 0.41
N ILE A 239 -1.87 3.28 1.70
CA ILE A 239 -2.77 2.43 2.48
C ILE A 239 -3.65 3.34 3.32
N THR A 240 -4.93 3.43 2.97
CA THR A 240 -5.89 4.29 3.65
C THR A 240 -6.86 3.47 4.49
N PHE A 241 -6.90 3.75 5.79
CA PHE A 241 -7.93 3.26 6.70
C PHE A 241 -9.16 4.17 6.67
N CYS A 242 -10.35 3.57 6.64
CA CYS A 242 -11.65 4.24 6.51
C CYS A 242 -11.71 5.26 5.34
N PRO A 243 -11.42 4.85 4.09
CA PRO A 243 -11.48 5.74 2.94
C PRO A 243 -12.88 6.34 2.75
N SER A 244 -12.95 7.61 2.38
CA SER A 244 -14.22 8.27 2.06
C SER A 244 -14.80 7.73 0.75
N LEU A 245 -16.12 7.48 0.72
CA LEU A 245 -16.83 7.04 -0.49
C LEU A 245 -16.75 8.06 -1.65
N THR A 246 -16.41 9.32 -1.37
CA THR A 246 -16.26 10.41 -2.37
C THR A 246 -14.97 10.34 -3.18
N SER A 247 -13.91 9.66 -2.71
CA SER A 247 -12.67 9.45 -3.49
C SER A 247 -12.90 8.59 -4.75
N GLN A 248 -14.04 7.91 -4.85
CA GLN A 248 -14.37 7.00 -5.94
C GLN A 248 -14.94 7.67 -7.20
N LYS A 249 -15.26 8.98 -7.19
CA LYS A 249 -15.74 9.64 -8.41
C LYS A 249 -14.64 9.79 -9.46
N SER A 250 -13.38 9.94 -9.05
CA SER A 250 -12.27 10.13 -9.99
C SER A 250 -11.81 8.85 -10.69
N ALA A 251 -12.21 7.66 -10.21
CA ALA A 251 -11.83 6.37 -10.78
C ALA A 251 -12.91 5.72 -11.68
N ARG A 252 -14.12 6.30 -11.73
CA ARG A 252 -15.25 5.76 -12.51
C ARG A 252 -15.32 6.24 -13.96
N ASP A 253 -14.59 7.29 -14.34
CA ASP A 253 -14.71 7.93 -15.65
C ASP A 253 -13.51 7.65 -16.56
N ILE A 254 -13.29 6.38 -16.96
CA ILE A 254 -12.60 6.08 -18.22
C ILE A 254 -13.40 4.99 -18.96
N PRO A 255 -14.24 5.35 -19.95
CA PRO A 255 -14.85 4.37 -20.83
C PRO A 255 -13.82 3.84 -21.85
N PRO A 256 -13.92 2.57 -22.29
CA PRO A 256 -13.13 2.07 -23.42
C PRO A 256 -13.53 2.76 -24.73
N PRO A 257 -12.63 2.84 -25.73
CA PRO A 257 -12.91 3.55 -26.99
C PRO A 257 -13.99 2.81 -27.78
N ALA A 258 -15.19 3.39 -27.84
CA ALA A 258 -16.27 2.91 -28.70
C ALA A 258 -16.03 3.36 -30.14
N SER A 259 -16.26 2.43 -31.07
CA SER A 259 -16.10 2.56 -32.50
C SER A 259 -17.07 3.57 -33.12
N THR A 260 -16.59 4.25 -34.16
CA THR A 260 -17.27 5.25 -34.95
C THR A 260 -18.52 4.71 -35.63
N ARG A 261 -19.69 5.28 -35.34
CA ARG A 261 -20.83 5.34 -36.28
C ARG A 261 -21.61 6.65 -36.11
N ASN A 262 -21.80 7.33 -37.23
CA ASN A 262 -22.53 8.58 -37.41
C ASN A 262 -24.00 8.49 -36.98
N GLY A 263 -24.50 9.55 -36.35
CA GLY A 263 -25.92 9.85 -36.16
C GLY A 263 -26.08 11.29 -35.69
N SER A 264 -26.84 12.07 -36.45
CA SER A 264 -27.07 13.52 -36.33
C SER A 264 -28.20 13.87 -35.34
N GLU A 265 -28.25 15.16 -34.97
CA GLU A 265 -29.41 15.97 -34.53
C GLU A 265 -29.58 16.37 -33.05
N THR A 266 -29.23 17.64 -32.81
CA THR A 266 -29.98 18.76 -32.17
C THR A 266 -30.61 18.63 -30.76
N GLY A 267 -30.24 19.58 -29.89
CA GLY A 267 -31.01 19.96 -28.70
C GLY A 267 -30.31 21.02 -27.83
N SER A 268 -30.80 22.25 -27.90
CA SER A 268 -30.35 23.51 -27.27
C SER A 268 -30.71 23.67 -25.78
N GLY A 269 -29.93 24.48 -25.03
CA GLY A 269 -30.46 25.23 -23.87
C GLY A 269 -29.50 25.50 -22.71
N GLU A 270 -28.93 26.72 -22.67
CA GLU A 270 -28.72 27.66 -21.54
C GLU A 270 -28.45 27.06 -20.13
N GLY A 271 -27.34 27.33 -19.41
CA GLY A 271 -26.67 28.60 -19.17
C GLY A 271 -26.93 29.04 -17.72
N LEU A 272 -25.91 29.09 -16.86
CA LEU A 272 -25.76 30.08 -15.78
C LEU A 272 -24.38 29.98 -15.10
N VAL A 273 -23.78 31.16 -15.00
CA VAL A 273 -22.46 31.51 -14.46
C VAL A 273 -22.58 31.76 -12.95
N GLY A 274 -21.56 31.35 -12.20
CA GLY A 274 -21.37 31.73 -10.79
C GLY A 274 -19.89 31.70 -10.43
N THR A 275 -19.20 32.81 -10.70
CA THR A 275 -17.87 33.14 -10.19
C THR A 275 -17.98 33.65 -8.75
N ASP A 276 -17.16 33.15 -7.82
CA ASP A 276 -16.37 34.07 -6.99
C ASP A 276 -15.10 33.44 -6.40
N THR A 277 -14.01 34.13 -6.70
CA THR A 277 -12.70 34.25 -6.05
C THR A 277 -12.86 34.65 -4.56
N SER A 278 -12.01 34.40 -3.55
CA SER A 278 -10.55 34.26 -3.47
C SER A 278 -10.09 34.26 -1.98
N TRP A 279 -8.81 33.91 -1.77
CA TRP A 279 -7.89 34.23 -0.65
C TRP A 279 -7.61 33.18 0.45
N LEU A 280 -6.34 32.73 0.40
CA LEU A 280 -5.55 31.88 1.29
C LEU A 280 -5.32 32.51 2.70
N PRO A 281 -4.75 31.76 3.66
CA PRO A 281 -3.29 31.70 3.71
C PRO A 281 -2.72 30.27 3.83
N ASN A 282 -1.61 30.09 3.12
CA ASN A 282 -0.70 28.95 3.18
C ASN A 282 -0.24 28.70 4.62
N TYR A 283 -0.45 27.48 5.13
CA TYR A 283 0.33 26.96 6.24
C TYR A 283 1.46 26.10 5.69
N LEU A 284 2.67 26.54 6.01
CA LEU A 284 3.96 25.91 5.73
C LEU A 284 3.97 24.48 6.30
N THR A 285 3.85 23.47 5.44
CA THR A 285 4.39 22.15 5.74
C THR A 285 5.88 22.20 5.48
N GLY A 286 6.67 22.02 6.54
CA GLY A 286 8.12 21.90 6.42
C GLY A 286 8.47 20.77 5.47
N ASP A 287 9.30 21.08 4.49
CA ASP A 287 9.98 20.09 3.67
C ASP A 287 10.81 19.18 4.59
N SER A 288 10.31 17.97 4.82
CA SER A 288 11.18 16.87 5.20
C SER A 288 12.18 16.65 4.07
N PRO A 289 13.45 16.38 4.39
CA PRO A 289 14.51 16.36 3.40
C PRO A 289 14.15 15.34 2.32
N SER A 290 13.90 15.83 1.11
CA SER A 290 13.85 15.00 -0.07
C SER A 290 15.09 14.11 -0.02
N ALA A 291 14.88 12.80 -0.03
CA ALA A 291 15.95 11.83 -0.15
C ALA A 291 16.91 12.35 -1.22
N CYS A 292 18.21 12.42 -0.89
CA CYS A 292 19.25 12.80 -1.84
C CYS A 292 19.06 11.96 -3.10
N SER A 293 18.47 12.56 -4.13
CA SER A 293 18.26 11.86 -5.39
C SER A 293 19.65 11.53 -5.91
N CYS A 294 19.91 10.26 -6.27
CA CYS A 294 21.13 9.85 -6.98
C CYS A 294 21.43 10.85 -8.12
N SER A 295 20.38 11.45 -8.72
CA SER A 295 20.48 12.50 -9.74
C SER A 295 21.27 13.75 -9.30
N VAL A 296 21.09 14.28 -8.10
CA VAL A 296 21.77 15.52 -7.65
C VAL A 296 23.27 15.28 -7.43
N TRP A 297 23.62 14.11 -6.90
CA TRP A 297 25.01 13.68 -6.76
C TRP A 297 25.64 13.33 -8.12
N LEU A 298 24.88 12.71 -9.02
CA LEU A 298 25.31 12.47 -10.40
C LEU A 298 25.56 13.78 -11.17
N PHE A 299 24.67 14.77 -11.07
CA PHE A 299 24.85 16.06 -11.74
C PHE A 299 26.09 16.80 -11.21
N THR A 300 26.28 16.83 -9.89
CA THR A 300 27.46 17.48 -9.29
C THR A 300 28.76 16.74 -9.64
N LEU A 301 28.76 15.40 -9.69
CA LEU A 301 29.93 14.62 -10.14
C LEU A 301 30.22 14.80 -11.64
N ILE A 302 29.18 14.84 -12.49
CA ILE A 302 29.31 15.07 -13.94
C ILE A 302 29.86 16.49 -14.20
N LEU A 303 29.35 17.50 -13.50
CA LEU A 303 29.87 18.88 -13.60
C LEU A 303 31.33 18.97 -13.11
N SER A 304 31.67 18.28 -12.02
CA SER A 304 33.04 18.23 -11.50
C SER A 304 34.01 17.53 -12.45
N THR A 305 33.59 16.43 -13.08
CA THR A 305 34.43 15.67 -14.03
C THR A 305 34.62 16.42 -15.34
N ILE A 306 33.58 17.08 -15.86
CA ILE A 306 33.68 17.98 -17.03
C ILE A 306 34.61 19.15 -16.74
N SER A 307 34.51 19.76 -15.55
CA SER A 307 35.39 20.87 -15.13
C SER A 307 36.86 20.43 -15.07
N CYS A 308 37.16 19.27 -14.49
CA CYS A 308 38.52 18.71 -14.47
C CYS A 308 39.06 18.38 -15.87
N LEU A 309 38.22 17.86 -16.77
CA LEU A 309 38.60 17.60 -18.17
C LEU A 309 38.91 18.90 -18.92
N LEU A 310 38.07 19.94 -18.77
CA LEU A 310 38.30 21.25 -19.38
C LEU A 310 39.57 21.92 -18.85
N LEU A 311 39.82 21.88 -17.54
CA LEU A 311 41.06 22.41 -16.93
C LEU A 311 42.30 21.67 -17.43
N SER A 312 42.21 20.35 -17.68
CA SER A 312 43.31 19.59 -18.24
C SER A 312 43.60 19.93 -19.70
N LEU A 313 42.59 20.30 -20.49
CA LEU A 313 42.73 20.73 -21.89
C LEU A 313 43.31 22.15 -22.04
N VAL A 314 43.17 23.01 -21.03
CA VAL A 314 43.72 24.38 -21.00
C VAL A 314 45.21 24.40 -20.62
N HIS A 315 45.74 23.29 -20.10
CA HIS A 315 47.16 23.13 -19.72
C HIS A 315 47.96 22.23 -20.66
N LEU A 316 47.44 21.91 -21.85
CA LEU A 316 48.19 21.38 -23.01
C LEU A 316 48.49 22.52 -23.99
#